data_AF-A0A932S544-F1
#
_entry.id   AF-A0A932S544-F1
#
_cell.length_a   1.000
_cell.length_b   1.000
_cell.length_c   1.000
_cell.angle_alpha   90.00
_cell.angle_beta   90.00
_cell.angle_gamma   90.00
#
_symmetry.space_group_name_H-M   'P 1'
#
loop_
_entity.id
_entity.type
_entity.pdbx_description
1 polymer ?
#
loop_
_entity_poly.entity_id
_entity_poly.type
_entity_poly.pdbx_seq_one_letter_code
_entity_poly.pdbx_strand_id
1 'polypeptide(L)' 'MKGKNFEVVTVACESKGAKAALPFVQAAHQQHPSLLDERHLLPELYNTKNVPA' A
#
# COMPACT_ATOMS: atom_id res chain seq x y z
N MET A 1 -7.08 10.49 11.51
CA MET A 1 -8.20 10.85 10.61
C MET A 1 -9.51 10.12 10.93
N LYS A 2 -9.49 9.10 11.79
CA LYS A 2 -10.68 8.40 12.30
C LYS A 2 -11.75 9.40 12.78
N GLY A 3 -12.98 9.24 12.31
CA GLY A 3 -14.10 10.11 12.65
C GLY A 3 -14.30 11.35 11.75
N LYS A 4 -13.47 11.55 10.71
CA LYS A 4 -13.62 12.66 9.74
C LYS A 4 -14.28 12.27 8.42
N ASN A 5 -15.02 11.14 8.36
CA ASN A 5 -15.54 10.55 7.11
C ASN A 5 -14.47 10.42 6.01
N PHE A 6 -13.24 10.08 6.43
CA PHE A 6 -12.08 9.97 5.56
C PHE A 6 -11.17 8.85 6.06
N GLU A 7 -10.69 8.03 5.15
CA GLU A 7 -9.79 6.92 5.41
C GLU A 7 -8.63 6.93 4.43
N VAL A 8 -7.44 6.62 4.95
CA VAL A 8 -6.24 6.39 4.15
C VAL A 8 -6.06 4.88 4.07
N VAL A 9 -5.67 4.38 2.90
CA VAL A 9 -5.18 3.02 2.74
C VAL A 9 -3.94 3.11 1.88
N THR A 10 -2.86 2.46 2.30
CA THR A 10 -1.66 2.34 1.47
C THR A 10 -1.58 0.95 0.89
N VAL A 11 -1.08 0.84 -0.34
CA VAL A 11 -0.92 -0.46 -1.01
C VAL A 11 0.51 -0.59 -1.50
N ALA A 12 1.23 -1.58 -0.97
CA ALA A 12 2.53 -1.98 -1.47
C ALA A 12 2.31 -2.86 -2.70
N CYS A 13 2.76 -2.42 -3.88
CA CYS A 13 2.68 -3.21 -5.10
C CYS A 13 4.02 -3.93 -5.32
N GLU A 14 4.18 -5.12 -4.75
CA GLU A 14 5.45 -5.85 -4.63
C GLU A 14 5.27 -7.33 -5.00
N SER A 15 5.80 -7.75 -6.16
CA SER A 15 5.67 -9.12 -6.66
C SER A 15 6.49 -10.15 -5.90
N LYS A 16 7.48 -9.74 -5.10
CA LYS A 16 8.23 -10.66 -4.22
C LYS A 16 7.45 -11.05 -2.96
N GLY A 17 6.23 -10.54 -2.81
CA GLY A 17 5.30 -10.90 -1.76
C GLY A 17 5.62 -10.27 -0.40
N ALA A 18 4.88 -10.72 0.61
CA ALA A 18 4.85 -10.06 1.93
C ALA A 18 6.21 -9.96 2.62
N LYS A 19 7.08 -10.96 2.47
CA LYS A 19 8.42 -10.95 3.11
C LYS A 19 9.29 -9.79 2.62
N ALA A 20 9.14 -9.38 1.36
CA ALA A 20 9.87 -8.25 0.80
C ALA A 20 9.29 -6.91 1.23
N ALA A 21 7.95 -6.80 1.31
CA ALA A 21 7.27 -5.56 1.66
C ALA A 21 7.24 -5.27 3.17
N LEU A 22 7.14 -6.31 4.01
CA LEU A 22 6.87 -6.18 5.44
C LEU A 22 7.88 -5.31 6.22
N PRO A 23 9.20 -5.35 5.96
CA PRO A 23 10.15 -4.50 6.68
C PRO A 23 9.85 -3.00 6.52
N PHE A 24 9.43 -2.58 5.33
CA PHE A 24 9.09 -1.19 5.04
C PHE A 24 7.76 -0.79 5.69
N VAL A 25 6.76 -1.68 5.63
CA VAL A 25 5.45 -1.48 6.28
C VAL A 25 5.60 -1.41 7.81
N GLN A 26 6.50 -2.19 8.40
CA GLN A 26 6.76 -2.14 9.84
C GLN A 26 7.49 -0.85 10.25
N ALA A 27 8.50 -0.45 9.47
CA ALA A 27 9.28 0.75 9.73
C ALA A 27 8.48 2.06 9.56
N ALA A 28 7.43 2.05 8.74
CA ALA A 28 6.59 3.22 8.50
C ALA A 28 5.66 3.59 9.67
N HIS A 29 5.45 2.68 10.64
CA HIS A 29 4.62 2.91 11.84
C HIS A 29 3.23 3.53 11.55
N GLN A 30 2.64 3.22 10.39
CA GLN A 30 1.35 3.75 9.99
C GLN A 30 0.21 3.31 10.93
N GLN A 31 -0.79 4.18 11.06
CA GLN A 31 -2.02 3.90 11.79
C GLN A 31 -3.21 3.53 10.88
N HIS A 32 -3.01 3.64 9.56
CA HIS A 32 -3.99 3.22 8.56
C HIS A 32 -3.70 1.80 8.07
N PRO A 33 -4.68 1.11 7.45
CA PRO A 33 -4.44 -0.16 6.80
C PRO A 33 -3.34 -0.06 5.72
N SER A 34 -2.53 -1.11 5.64
CA SER A 34 -1.55 -1.34 4.59
C SER A 34 -1.85 -2.67 3.91
N LEU A 35 -2.16 -2.64 2.62
CA LEU A 35 -2.41 -3.81 1.80
C LEU A 35 -1.18 -4.16 0.97
N LEU A 36 -1.13 -5.40 0.49
CA LEU A 36 -0.13 -5.89 -0.44
C LEU A 36 -0.83 -6.32 -1.73
N ASP A 37 -0.34 -5.82 -2.86
CA ASP A 37 -0.71 -6.29 -4.19
C ASP A 37 0.51 -6.95 -4.84
N GLU A 38 0.52 -8.28 -4.85
CA GLU A 38 1.62 -9.07 -5.44
C GLU A 38 1.52 -9.16 -6.97
N ARG A 39 0.37 -8.79 -7.54
CA ARG A 39 0.05 -8.99 -8.97
C ARG A 39 0.06 -7.70 -9.77
N HIS A 40 0.32 -6.55 -9.15
CA HIS A 40 0.26 -5.23 -9.78
C HIS A 40 -1.08 -4.94 -10.48
N LEU A 41 -2.18 -5.49 -9.96
CA LEU A 41 -3.52 -5.23 -10.51
C LEU A 41 -3.99 -3.81 -10.19
N LEU A 42 -3.66 -3.29 -9.00
CA LEU A 42 -4.05 -1.95 -8.61
C LEU A 42 -3.44 -0.87 -9.53
N PRO A 43 -2.11 -0.82 -9.76
CA PRO A 43 -1.54 0.18 -10.66
C PRO A 43 -2.05 0.04 -12.10
N GLU A 44 -2.41 -1.16 -12.56
CA GLU A 44 -3.08 -1.35 -13.85
C GLU A 44 -4.46 -0.70 -13.88
N LEU A 45 -5.31 -1.01 -12.90
CA LEU A 45 -6.70 -0.52 -12.83
C LEU A 45 -6.78 0.99 -12.60
N TYR A 46 -5.83 1.55 -11.84
CA TYR A 46 -5.83 2.97 -11.46
C TYR A 46 -4.82 3.81 -12.25
N ASN A 47 -4.17 3.22 -13.26
CA ASN A 47 -3.15 3.88 -14.11
C ASN A 47 -2.04 4.58 -13.29
N THR A 48 -1.61 3.93 -12.21
CA THR A 48 -0.58 4.42 -11.31
C THR A 48 0.79 3.95 -11.79
N LYS A 49 1.73 4.88 -12.02
CA LYS A 49 3.06 4.56 -12.58
C LYS A 49 4.23 4.76 -11.63
N ASN A 50 4.10 5.70 -10.70
CA ASN A 50 5.16 6.07 -9.77
C ASN A 50 4.75 5.69 -8.35
N VAL A 51 5.74 5.58 -7.46
CA VAL A 51 5.52 5.40 -6.03
C VAL A 51 6.32 6.48 -5.29
N PRO A 52 5.69 7.32 -4.44
CA PRO A 52 4.24 7.41 -4.21
C PRO A 52 3.52 8.10 -5.40
N ALA A 53 2.22 7.85 -5.54
CA ALA A 53 1.35 8.47 -6.54
C ALA A 53 -0.10 8.59 -6.05
#